data_AF-A0A2Z4PSE9-F1
#
_entry.id   AF-A0A2Z4PSE9-F1
#
_cell.length_a   1.000
_cell.length_b   1.000
_cell.length_c   1.000
_cell.angle_alpha   90.00
_cell.angle_beta   90.00
_cell.angle_gamma   90.00
#
_symmetry.space_group_name_H-M   'P 1'
#
loop_
_entity.id
_entity.type
_entity.pdbx_description
1 polymer ?
#
loop_
_entity_poly.entity_id
_entity_poly.type
_entity_poly.pdbx_seq_one_letter_code
_entity_poly.pdbx_strand_id
1 'polypeptide(L)' 'MPPKDQLTYRAIRYALNQWETLTGYCQDGQLHISNVLAENAIRPFAIGRKNWLFADTSQGPKPAPLGTAWLKPPKPTG' A
#
# COMPACT_ATOMS: atom_id res chain seq x y z
N MET A 1 35.23 5.39 -8.25
CA MET A 1 33.82 5.77 -8.39
C MET A 1 33.04 4.53 -8.83
N PRO A 2 31.89 4.18 -8.23
CA PRO A 2 31.14 2.99 -8.61
C PRO A 2 30.72 3.05 -10.09
N PRO A 3 30.63 1.89 -10.78
CA PRO A 3 30.24 1.83 -12.20
C PRO A 3 28.86 2.47 -12.42
N LYS A 4 28.69 3.15 -13.56
CA LYS A 4 27.53 4.03 -13.86
C LYS A 4 26.16 3.32 -13.81
N ASP A 5 26.14 2.01 -14.00
CA ASP A 5 24.91 1.22 -14.06
C ASP A 5 24.48 0.69 -12.68
N GLN A 6 25.28 0.95 -11.63
CA GLN A 6 25.01 0.48 -10.28
C GLN A 6 23.95 1.36 -9.59
N LEU A 7 23.02 0.73 -8.86
CA LEU A 7 22.00 1.42 -8.05
C LEU A 7 22.60 2.52 -7.16
N THR A 8 23.77 2.26 -6.56
CA THR A 8 24.49 3.22 -5.73
C THR A 8 24.92 4.46 -6.50
N TYR A 9 25.41 4.29 -7.74
CA TYR A 9 25.77 5.42 -8.59
C TYR A 9 24.55 6.29 -8.91
N ARG A 10 23.43 5.66 -9.26
CA ARG A 10 22.17 6.37 -9.55
C ARG A 10 21.64 7.11 -8.33
N ALA A 11 21.67 6.49 -7.16
CA ALA A 11 21.24 7.12 -5.91
C ALA A 11 22.10 8.34 -5.55
N ILE A 12 23.43 8.21 -5.63
CA ILE A 12 24.36 9.32 -5.38
C ILE A 12 24.11 10.46 -6.37
N ARG A 13 24.00 10.15 -7.67
CA ARG A 13 23.73 11.17 -8.68
C ARG A 13 22.40 11.87 -8.49
N TYR A 14 21.36 11.13 -8.11
CA TYR A 14 20.07 11.70 -7.80
C TYR A 14 20.14 12.67 -6.61
N ALA A 15 20.80 12.27 -5.51
CA ALA A 15 20.99 13.12 -4.35
C ALA A 15 21.77 14.41 -4.69
N LEU A 16 22.85 14.28 -5.47
CA LEU A 16 23.65 15.44 -5.92
C LEU A 16 22.85 16.38 -6.81
N ASN A 17 22.02 15.86 -7.71
CA ASN A 17 21.17 16.67 -8.58
C ASN A 17 20.08 17.45 -7.81
N GLN A 18 19.77 17.04 -6.57
CA GLN A 18 18.78 17.70 -5.72
C GLN A 18 19.41 18.53 -4.59
N TRP A 19 20.74 18.73 -4.63
CA TRP A 19 21.49 19.35 -3.54
C TRP A 19 21.02 20.78 -3.20
N GLU A 20 20.67 21.58 -4.19
CA GLU A 20 20.14 22.94 -3.98
C GLU A 20 18.84 22.91 -3.15
N THR A 21 17.89 22.05 -3.51
CA THR A 21 16.66 21.85 -2.75
C THR A 21 16.93 21.32 -1.33
N LEU A 22 17.85 20.36 -1.21
CA LEU A 22 18.22 19.77 0.08
C LEU A 22 18.90 20.77 1.01
N THR A 23 19.55 21.80 0.49
CA THR A 23 20.25 22.83 1.28
C THR A 23 19.45 24.13 1.45
N GLY A 24 18.26 24.23 0.84
CA GLY A 24 17.39 25.40 0.93
C GLY A 24 16.98 25.76 2.36
N TYR A 25 16.93 24.78 3.28
CA TYR A 25 16.67 25.04 4.70
C TYR A 25 17.75 25.91 5.37
N CYS A 26 18.97 25.98 4.81
CA CYS A 26 20.02 26.86 5.31
C CYS A 26 19.75 28.34 5.01
N GLN A 27 18.93 28.62 3.99
CA GLN A 27 18.61 29.98 3.53
C GLN A 27 17.32 30.51 4.17
N ASP A 28 16.39 29.62 4.53
CA ASP A 28 15.13 29.96 5.17
C ASP A 28 14.89 29.05 6.38
N GLY A 29 14.99 29.63 7.57
CA GLY A 29 14.81 28.92 8.84
C GLY A 29 13.38 28.47 9.13
N GLN A 30 12.40 28.80 8.27
CA GLN A 30 11.05 28.23 8.34
C GLN A 30 10.98 26.80 7.77
N LEU A 31 11.98 26.40 6.98
CA LEU A 31 12.07 25.04 6.43
C LEU A 31 12.71 24.09 7.44
N HIS A 32 12.00 23.01 7.75
CA HIS A 32 12.54 21.94 8.59
C HIS A 32 13.54 21.08 7.80
N ILE A 33 14.74 20.91 8.35
CA ILE A 33 15.78 19.99 7.82
C ILE A 33 15.31 18.53 7.80
N SER A 34 14.36 18.18 8.68
CA SER A 34 13.90 16.81 8.87
C SER A 34 12.71 16.46 7.96
N ASN A 35 12.81 15.32 7.29
CA ASN A 35 11.74 14.76 6.47
C ASN A 35 10.65 14.02 7.29
N VAL A 36 10.78 13.96 8.62
CA VAL A 36 9.89 13.18 9.50
C VAL A 36 8.41 13.55 9.32
N LEU A 37 8.09 14.83 9.12
CA LEU A 37 6.71 15.29 8.91
C LEU A 37 6.13 14.77 7.61
N ALA A 38 6.90 14.86 6.52
CA ALA A 38 6.46 14.36 5.21
C ALA A 38 6.38 12.82 5.20
N GLU A 39 7.31 12.13 5.85
CA GLU A 39 7.26 10.67 6.04
C GLU A 39 6.04 10.24 6.84
N ASN A 40 5.73 10.94 7.94
CA ASN A 40 4.54 10.68 8.74
C ASN A 40 3.26 10.95 7.94
N ALA A 41 3.24 11.98 7.09
CA ALA A 41 2.10 12.31 6.22
C ALA A 41 1.87 11.24 5.13
N ILE A 42 2.93 10.68 4.54
CA ILE A 42 2.81 9.66 3.48
C ILE A 42 2.67 8.22 4.01
N ARG A 43 3.13 7.94 5.23
CA ARG A 43 3.04 6.62 5.88
C ARG A 43 1.63 6.00 5.84
N PRO A 44 0.53 6.71 6.19
CA PRO A 44 -0.82 6.13 6.11
C PRO A 44 -1.22 5.77 4.67
N PHE A 45 -0.78 6.52 3.66
CA PHE A 45 -1.04 6.20 2.25
C PHE A 45 -0.26 4.97 1.78
N ALA A 46 1.01 4.84 2.17
CA ALA A 46 1.83 3.68 1.83
C ALA A 46 1.29 2.39 2.46
N ILE A 47 0.85 2.45 3.71
CA ILE A 47 0.22 1.32 4.41
C ILE A 47 -1.16 1.02 3.84
N GLY A 48 -1.96 2.06 3.55
CA GLY A 48 -3.28 1.93 2.94
C GLY A 48 -3.25 1.21 1.60
N ARG A 49 -2.30 1.53 0.70
CA ARG A 49 -2.13 0.81 -0.57
C ARG A 49 -1.85 -0.68 -0.39
N LYS A 50 -1.07 -1.07 0.62
CA LYS A 50 -0.81 -2.48 0.94
C LYS A 50 -2.08 -3.20 1.41
N ASN A 51 -2.96 -2.51 2.15
CA ASN A 51 -4.23 -3.08 2.61
C ASN A 51 -5.31 -3.09 1.51
N TRP A 52 -5.32 -2.10 0.62
CA TRP A 52 -6.28 -2.02 -0.49
C TRP A 52 -6.03 -3.08 -1.57
N LEU A 53 -4.79 -3.57 -1.71
CA LEU A 53 -4.46 -4.74 -2.53
C LEU A 53 -5.18 -6.03 -2.10
N PHE A 54 -5.70 -6.10 -0.86
CA PHE A 54 -6.44 -7.25 -0.34
C PHE A 54 -7.92 -6.94 -0.04
N ALA A 55 -8.34 -5.68 -0.16
CA ALA A 55 -9.72 -5.26 0.07
C ALA A 55 -10.68 -5.70 -1.06
N ASP A 56 -10.15 -6.25 -2.16
CA ASP A 56 -10.92 -6.88 -3.24
C ASP A 56 -10.96 -8.41 -3.12
N THR A 57 -10.98 -8.94 -1.89
CA THR A 57 -11.47 -10.31 -1.69
C THR A 57 -12.91 -10.19 -1.21
N SER A 58 -13.85 -10.34 -2.14
CA SER A 58 -15.28 -10.44 -1.88
C SER A 58 -15.60 -11.71 -1.07
N GLN A 59 -15.26 -11.70 0.22
CA GLN A 59 -15.81 -12.64 1.20
C GLN A 59 -17.22 -12.18 1.58
N GLY A 60 -18.12 -12.17 0.58
CA GLY A 60 -19.54 -12.27 0.86
C GLY A 60 -19.83 -13.72 1.27
N PRO A 61 -20.57 -13.98 2.37
CA PRO A 61 -21.00 -15.33 2.68
C PRO A 61 -21.75 -15.89 1.47
N LYS A 62 -21.29 -17.03 0.94
CA LYS A 62 -21.99 -17.78 -0.11
C LYS A 62 -23.45 -17.93 0.32
N PRO A 63 -24.45 -17.44 -0.43
CA PRO A 63 -25.82 -17.78 -0.12
C PRO A 63 -25.94 -19.29 -0.23
N ALA A 64 -26.31 -19.95 0.87
CA ALA A 64 -26.70 -21.35 0.83
C ALA A 64 -27.80 -21.49 -0.23
N PRO A 65 -27.75 -22.52 -1.10
CA PRO A 65 -28.80 -22.73 -2.09
C PRO A 65 -30.13 -22.95 -1.36
N LEU A 66 -30.97 -21.92 -1.43
CA LEU A 66 -32.36 -21.98 -1.02
C LEU A 66 -33.06 -22.95 -1.98
N GLY A 67 -33.28 -24.19 -1.53
CA GLY A 67 -34.18 -25.14 -2.19
C GLY A 67 -33.51 -26.41 -2.70
N THR A 68 -33.53 -27.46 -1.87
CA THR A 68 -33.86 -28.85 -2.26
C THR A 68 -33.92 -29.74 -1.01
N ALA A 69 -34.65 -29.32 0.02
CA ALA A 69 -34.81 -30.15 1.22
C ALA A 69 -36.20 -30.03 1.86
N TRP A 70 -37.28 -30.04 1.07
CA TRP A 70 -38.67 -30.05 1.57
C TRP A 70 -39.67 -30.82 0.68
N LEU A 71 -39.25 -31.91 0.03
CA LEU A 71 -40.23 -32.85 -0.53
C LEU A 71 -39.69 -34.29 -0.52
N LYS A 72 -39.81 -34.96 0.62
CA LYS A 72 -39.95 -36.42 0.63
C LYS A 72 -41.29 -36.75 1.29
N PRO A 73 -42.30 -37.25 0.55
CA PRO A 73 -43.48 -37.80 1.18
C PRO A 73 -43.11 -39.09 1.94
N PRO A 74 -43.76 -39.38 3.08
CA PRO A 74 -43.54 -40.64 3.80
C PRO A 74 -44.02 -41.82 2.96
N LYS A 75 -43.24 -42.91 2.95
CA LYS A 75 -43.65 -44.17 2.30
C LYS A 75 -44.84 -44.79 3.03
N PRO A 76 -45.84 -45.36 2.34
CA PRO A 76 -46.90 -46.11 3.00
C PRO A 76 -46.32 -47.41 3.58
N THR A 77 -46.49 -47.59 4.88
CA THR A 77 -46.28 -48.86 5.58
C THR A 77 -47.43 -49.79 5.27
N GLY A 78 -47.13 -50.92 4.62
CA GLY A 78 -47.95 -52.12 4.64
C GLY A 78 -47.36 -53.12 5.63
#